data_AF-A0A640TXK2-F1
#
_entry.id   AF-A0A640TXK2-F1
#
_cell.length_a   1.000
_cell.length_b   1.000
_cell.length_c   1.000
_cell.angle_alpha   90.00
_cell.angle_beta   90.00
_cell.angle_gamma   90.00
#
_symmetry.space_group_name_H-M   'P 1'
#
loop_
_entity.id
_entity.type
_entity.pdbx_description
1 polymer ?
#
loop_
_entity_poly.entity_id
_entity_poly.type
_entity_poly.pdbx_seq_one_letter_code
_entity_poly.pdbx_strand_id
1 'polypeptide(L)'
;MAAVLVGIGAILGVAPPAGGSSGASMVTVAAGAAAPGAQDRTAAIAQPRSLPRTPDTAGHHAVVPNQAAPDPADVVEAYFQAINNGEYVAAWALGGKHITGQPYDYFVRTFSDTARDDVTVRSVVGNNVEVELDATQTDGTHRYFAGTYTVRDGVIVAARIHRE
;
A
#
# COMPACT_ATOMS: atom_id res chain seq x y z
N MET A 1 -22.88 31.63 12.05
CA MET A 1 -21.67 32.46 11.81
C MET A 1 -20.89 32.52 13.10
N ALA A 2 -19.65 32.03 13.12
CA ALA A 2 -18.65 32.29 14.15
C ALA A 2 -17.28 31.98 13.53
N ALA A 3 -16.36 32.93 13.57
CA ALA A 3 -14.98 32.72 13.14
C ALA A 3 -14.10 32.62 14.37
N VAL A 4 -13.13 31.70 14.37
CA VAL A 4 -12.03 31.68 15.32
C VAL A 4 -10.73 31.62 14.52
N LEU A 5 -9.91 32.65 14.71
CA LEU A 5 -8.55 32.72 14.20
C LEU A 5 -7.63 31.87 15.09
N VAL A 6 -6.78 31.07 14.47
CA VAL A 6 -5.44 30.76 15.02
C VAL A 6 -4.46 31.12 13.91
N GLY A 7 -3.46 31.94 14.23
CA GLY A 7 -2.66 32.63 13.23
C GLY A 7 -1.15 32.44 13.38
N ILE A 8 -0.47 33.04 12.41
CA ILE A 8 0.93 33.51 12.39
C ILE A 8 2.04 32.47 12.62
N GLY A 9 2.82 32.26 11.57
CA GLY A 9 4.07 31.48 11.58
C GLY A 9 4.85 31.68 10.27
N ALA A 10 5.13 32.93 9.91
CA ALA A 10 5.90 33.25 8.71
C ALA A 10 7.37 33.53 9.06
N ILE A 11 8.32 32.84 8.42
CA ILE A 11 9.64 33.40 8.08
C ILE A 11 10.29 32.66 6.89
N LEU A 12 10.93 33.45 6.03
CA LEU A 12 12.15 33.18 5.26
C LEU A 12 12.20 31.94 4.36
N GLY A 13 12.09 32.19 3.05
CA GLY A 13 12.54 31.23 2.03
C GLY A 13 13.98 31.48 1.58
N VAL A 14 14.60 30.44 1.01
CA VAL A 14 15.71 30.53 0.06
C VAL A 14 15.52 29.46 -1.02
N ALA A 15 15.71 29.83 -2.29
CA ALA A 15 15.69 28.93 -3.43
C ALA A 15 17.14 28.54 -3.84
N PRO A 16 17.35 27.49 -4.67
CA PRO A 16 18.59 26.70 -4.68
C PRO A 16 19.67 27.24 -5.64
N PRO A 17 20.81 26.53 -5.76
CA PRO A 17 21.21 26.14 -7.11
C PRO A 17 21.69 24.69 -7.28
N ALA A 18 21.77 24.31 -8.55
CA ALA A 18 21.96 22.99 -9.12
C ALA A 18 23.35 22.31 -8.98
N GLY A 19 23.31 20.99 -9.15
CA GLY A 19 24.36 20.08 -9.65
C GLY A 19 23.69 18.72 -9.91
N GLY A 20 23.85 18.00 -11.03
CA GLY A 20 24.97 17.89 -11.96
C GLY A 20 26.01 16.90 -11.40
N SER A 21 26.45 15.84 -12.07
CA SER A 21 26.12 15.24 -13.38
C SER A 21 26.66 13.80 -13.44
N SER A 22 26.27 13.03 -14.46
CA SER A 22 27.05 11.91 -15.05
C SER A 22 27.29 10.63 -14.22
N GLY A 23 26.90 9.48 -14.78
CA GLY A 23 27.19 8.16 -14.21
C GLY A 23 26.80 6.97 -15.09
N ALA A 24 26.90 7.11 -16.42
CA ALA A 24 26.62 5.99 -17.33
C ALA A 24 27.76 4.95 -17.28
N SER A 25 27.46 3.77 -16.75
CA SER A 25 28.33 2.59 -16.84
C SER A 25 27.63 1.48 -17.61
N MET A 26 27.79 1.49 -18.94
CA MET A 26 27.43 0.35 -19.77
C MET A 26 28.49 -0.74 -19.61
N VAL A 27 28.13 -1.88 -19.05
CA VAL A 27 28.94 -3.11 -19.15
C VAL A 27 28.30 -4.00 -20.21
N THR A 28 28.86 -3.93 -21.41
CA THR A 28 28.60 -4.88 -22.49
C THR A 28 29.25 -6.21 -22.15
N VAL A 29 28.45 -7.28 -22.00
CA VAL A 29 28.95 -8.66 -22.02
C VAL A 29 28.56 -9.31 -23.33
N ALA A 30 29.54 -9.91 -24.00
CA ALA A 30 29.44 -10.35 -25.38
C ALA A 30 28.64 -11.65 -25.57
N ALA A 31 28.08 -11.82 -26.76
CA ALA A 31 27.46 -13.07 -27.20
C ALA A 31 28.53 -14.14 -27.48
N GLY A 32 28.24 -15.38 -27.05
CA GLY A 32 28.99 -16.59 -27.43
C GLY A 32 28.00 -17.66 -27.90
N ALA A 33 28.29 -18.33 -29.02
CA ALA A 33 27.32 -19.14 -29.75
C ALA A 33 27.67 -20.64 -29.81
N ALA A 34 26.65 -21.42 -30.18
CA ALA A 34 26.67 -22.78 -30.73
C ALA A 34 26.81 -24.00 -29.79
N ALA A 35 25.83 -24.90 -29.95
CA ALA A 35 25.83 -26.34 -29.60
C ALA A 35 26.55 -27.15 -30.73
N PRO A 36 26.58 -28.51 -30.79
CA PRO A 36 25.88 -29.52 -29.96
C PRO A 36 26.74 -30.73 -29.49
N GLY A 37 26.13 -31.65 -28.73
CA GLY A 37 26.72 -32.95 -28.37
C GLY A 37 25.67 -34.02 -28.07
N ALA A 38 25.75 -35.18 -28.74
CA ALA A 38 24.83 -36.31 -28.66
C ALA A 38 25.51 -37.57 -29.26
N GLN A 39 25.11 -38.82 -29.01
CA GLN A 39 23.97 -39.39 -28.24
C GLN A 39 24.51 -40.48 -27.28
N ASP A 40 23.66 -41.10 -26.47
CA ASP A 40 23.48 -42.56 -26.59
C ASP A 40 22.07 -43.02 -26.15
N ARG A 41 21.74 -44.29 -26.41
CA ARG A 41 20.39 -44.73 -26.79
C ARG A 41 20.14 -46.17 -26.34
N THR A 42 19.16 -46.38 -25.46
CA THR A 42 18.60 -47.72 -25.27
C THR A 42 17.07 -47.67 -25.26
N ALA A 43 16.47 -48.47 -26.13
CA ALA A 43 15.02 -48.56 -26.28
C ALA A 43 14.42 -49.58 -25.30
N ALA A 44 13.25 -49.26 -24.76
CA ALA A 44 12.31 -50.25 -24.22
C ALA A 44 10.97 -50.07 -24.95
N ILE A 45 10.66 -51.01 -25.85
CA ILE A 45 9.46 -50.97 -26.68
C ILE A 45 8.33 -51.66 -25.92
N ALA A 46 7.30 -50.91 -25.53
CA ALA A 46 6.06 -51.46 -25.01
C ALA A 46 4.85 -50.66 -25.52
N GLN A 47 4.13 -51.24 -26.48
CA GLN A 47 2.82 -50.82 -26.97
C GLN A 47 1.96 -52.08 -27.19
N PRO A 48 0.62 -52.01 -27.23
CA PRO A 48 -0.27 -50.93 -26.77
C PRO A 48 -1.37 -51.42 -25.81
N ARG A 49 -1.97 -50.51 -25.05
CA ARG A 49 -3.41 -50.60 -24.73
C ARG A 49 -4.08 -49.27 -25.04
N SER A 50 -4.79 -49.25 -26.16
CA SER A 50 -5.66 -48.16 -26.57
C SER A 50 -6.86 -48.06 -25.63
N LEU A 51 -6.87 -47.02 -24.80
CA LEU A 51 -8.09 -46.53 -24.15
C LEU A 51 -8.76 -45.50 -25.08
N PRO A 52 -10.10 -45.43 -25.13
CA PRO A 52 -10.81 -44.62 -26.10
C PRO A 52 -10.56 -43.12 -25.90
N ARG A 53 -10.42 -42.42 -27.03
CA ARG A 53 -10.24 -40.96 -27.10
C ARG A 53 -11.58 -40.26 -26.92
N THR A 54 -11.72 -39.49 -25.84
CA THR A 54 -12.64 -38.33 -25.80
C THR A 54 -11.81 -37.09 -25.53
N PRO A 55 -11.65 -36.17 -26.51
CA PRO A 55 -11.12 -34.85 -26.24
C PRO A 55 -12.27 -34.02 -25.67
N ASP A 56 -12.57 -34.22 -24.39
CA ASP A 56 -13.34 -33.21 -23.66
C ASP A 56 -12.40 -32.04 -23.39
N THR A 57 -12.24 -31.20 -24.41
CA THR A 57 -11.74 -29.84 -24.23
C THR A 57 -12.91 -28.98 -23.72
N ALA A 58 -13.52 -29.39 -22.59
CA ALA A 58 -14.13 -28.41 -21.72
C ALA A 58 -13.02 -27.45 -21.35
N GLY A 59 -13.17 -26.19 -21.76
CA GLY A 59 -12.14 -25.20 -21.57
C GLY A 59 -11.79 -25.11 -20.09
N HIS A 60 -10.55 -25.44 -19.74
CA HIS A 60 -9.92 -24.87 -18.56
C HIS A 60 -9.78 -23.38 -18.83
N HIS A 61 -10.90 -22.65 -18.72
CA HIS A 61 -10.87 -21.23 -18.43
C HIS A 61 -9.96 -21.11 -17.22
N ALA A 62 -8.80 -20.49 -17.43
CA ALA A 62 -7.96 -20.09 -16.32
C ALA A 62 -8.82 -19.17 -15.48
N VAL A 63 -9.35 -19.71 -14.38
CA VAL A 63 -9.95 -18.91 -13.33
C VAL A 63 -8.78 -18.14 -12.76
N VAL A 64 -8.55 -16.95 -13.31
CA VAL A 64 -7.75 -15.93 -12.64
C VAL A 64 -8.31 -15.88 -11.22
N PRO A 65 -7.53 -16.21 -10.18
CA PRO A 65 -8.03 -16.11 -8.83
C PRO A 65 -8.42 -14.65 -8.66
N ASN A 66 -9.72 -14.41 -8.50
CA ASN A 66 -10.23 -13.09 -8.20
C ASN A 66 -9.71 -12.76 -6.80
N GLN A 67 -8.51 -12.19 -6.74
CA GLN A 67 -7.81 -11.90 -5.51
C GLN A 67 -8.77 -11.11 -4.63
N ALA A 68 -9.14 -11.71 -3.50
CA ALA A 68 -10.04 -11.06 -2.56
C ALA A 68 -9.41 -9.70 -2.21
N ALA A 69 -10.24 -8.65 -2.23
CA ALA A 69 -9.79 -7.37 -1.69
C ALA A 69 -9.34 -7.61 -0.24
N PRO A 70 -8.27 -6.93 0.23
CA PRO A 70 -7.85 -7.04 1.61
C PRO A 70 -8.99 -6.60 2.54
N ASP A 71 -9.01 -7.16 3.76
CA ASP A 71 -10.03 -6.82 4.73
C ASP A 71 -9.99 -5.31 5.04
N PRO A 72 -11.14 -4.61 5.12
CA PRO A 72 -11.13 -3.18 5.35
C PRO A 72 -10.52 -2.80 6.71
N ALA A 73 -10.58 -3.65 7.74
CA ALA A 73 -9.91 -3.40 9.02
C ALA A 73 -8.38 -3.44 8.86
N ASP A 74 -7.85 -4.48 8.20
CA ASP A 74 -6.42 -4.65 7.90
C ASP A 74 -5.83 -3.43 7.16
N VAL A 75 -6.57 -2.87 6.19
CA VAL A 75 -6.16 -1.65 5.48
C VAL A 75 -6.08 -0.42 6.40
N VAL A 76 -6.99 -0.29 7.38
CA VAL A 76 -6.97 0.81 8.36
C VAL A 76 -5.86 0.61 9.38
N GLU A 77 -5.66 -0.61 9.88
CA GLU A 77 -4.55 -0.95 10.78
C GLU A 77 -3.19 -0.74 10.11
N ALA A 78 -3.03 -1.18 8.86
CA ALA A 78 -1.82 -0.94 8.06
C ALA A 78 -1.55 0.55 7.81
N TYR A 79 -2.59 1.36 7.64
CA TYR A 79 -2.45 2.81 7.49
C TYR A 79 -1.90 3.47 8.76
N PHE A 80 -2.39 3.11 9.95
CA PHE A 80 -1.86 3.61 11.23
C PHE A 80 -0.49 3.00 11.57
N GLN A 81 -0.25 1.74 11.23
CA GLN A 81 1.06 1.10 11.38
C GLN A 81 2.13 1.81 10.53
N ALA A 82 1.81 2.19 9.30
CA ALA A 82 2.69 2.99 8.45
C ALA A 82 2.95 4.41 9.01
N ILE A 83 1.94 5.07 9.59
CA ILE A 83 2.13 6.36 10.30
C ILE A 83 3.10 6.20 11.47
N ASN A 84 2.84 5.21 12.33
CA ASN A 84 3.66 4.91 13.52
C ASN A 84 5.11 4.54 13.20
N ASN A 85 5.36 3.94 12.03
CA ASN A 85 6.71 3.63 11.55
C ASN A 85 7.42 4.82 10.87
N GLY A 86 6.73 5.97 10.68
CA GLY A 86 7.22 7.09 9.87
C GLY A 86 7.22 6.80 8.36
N GLU A 87 6.56 5.74 7.91
CA GLU A 87 6.42 5.32 6.51
C GLU A 87 5.32 6.13 5.81
N TYR A 88 5.41 7.46 5.90
CA TYR A 88 4.37 8.38 5.44
C TYR A 88 4.03 8.23 3.95
N VAL A 89 4.98 7.76 3.11
CA VAL A 89 4.72 7.44 1.69
C VAL A 89 3.72 6.28 1.55
N ALA A 90 3.82 5.25 2.40
CA ALA A 90 2.90 4.13 2.43
C ALA A 90 1.53 4.54 2.98
N ALA A 91 1.49 5.26 4.11
CA ALA A 91 0.25 5.81 4.67
C ALA A 91 -0.47 6.77 3.67
N TRP A 92 0.30 7.58 2.95
CA TRP A 92 -0.19 8.45 1.89
C TRP A 92 -0.82 7.65 0.74
N ALA A 93 -0.17 6.56 0.33
CA ALA A 93 -0.66 5.67 -0.71
C ALA A 93 -1.91 4.90 -0.29
N LEU A 94 -1.97 4.44 0.97
CA LEU A 94 -3.08 3.69 1.56
C LEU A 94 -4.32 4.54 1.83
N GLY A 95 -4.17 5.82 2.17
CA GLY A 95 -5.33 6.66 2.51
C GLY A 95 -5.11 8.17 2.48
N GLY A 96 -3.93 8.65 2.90
CA GLY A 96 -3.69 10.08 3.12
C GLY A 96 -4.07 10.96 1.92
N LYS A 97 -3.73 10.52 0.70
CA LYS A 97 -4.01 11.22 -0.57
C LYS A 97 -5.50 11.41 -0.88
N HIS A 98 -6.37 10.58 -0.31
CA HIS A 98 -7.82 10.64 -0.53
C HIS A 98 -8.53 11.45 0.54
N ILE A 99 -8.10 11.33 1.80
CA ILE A 99 -8.86 11.84 2.95
C ILE A 99 -8.42 13.21 3.46
N THR A 100 -7.16 13.62 3.27
CA THR A 100 -6.66 14.86 3.88
C THR A 100 -7.05 16.12 3.09
N GLY A 101 -7.33 16.00 1.79
CA GLY A 101 -7.73 17.14 0.93
C GLY A 101 -6.67 18.24 0.77
N GLN A 102 -5.42 17.95 1.13
CA GLN A 102 -4.24 18.83 1.22
C GLN A 102 -3.03 18.09 0.61
N PRO A 103 -1.91 18.77 0.28
CA PRO A 103 -0.73 18.10 -0.28
C PRO A 103 0.03 17.24 0.74
N TYR A 104 0.90 16.35 0.25
CA TYR A 104 1.71 15.42 1.07
C TYR A 104 2.52 16.09 2.19
N ASP A 105 3.09 17.28 1.97
CA ASP A 105 3.81 18.03 3.02
C ASP A 105 2.93 18.32 4.24
N TYR A 106 1.68 18.74 4.00
CA TYR A 106 0.70 19.00 5.06
C TYR A 106 0.35 17.71 5.82
N PHE A 107 0.17 16.61 5.09
CA PHE A 107 -0.08 15.29 5.68
C PHE A 107 1.05 14.89 6.65
N VAL A 108 2.31 14.90 6.21
CA VAL A 108 3.46 14.56 7.07
C VAL A 108 3.53 15.48 8.30
N ARG A 109 3.32 16.78 8.12
CA ARG A 109 3.33 17.77 9.21
C ARG A 109 2.19 17.60 10.21
N THR A 110 1.11 16.92 9.85
CA THR A 110 -0.02 16.69 10.78
C THR A 110 0.39 15.72 11.91
N PHE A 111 1.35 14.84 11.64
CA PHE A 111 1.87 13.85 12.62
C PHE A 111 3.17 14.29 13.29
N SER A 112 3.71 15.48 13.02
CA SER A 112 5.01 15.90 13.58
C SER A 112 5.01 16.09 15.10
N ASP A 113 3.83 16.23 15.70
CA ASP A 113 3.62 16.32 17.16
C ASP A 113 3.04 15.03 17.77
N THR A 114 2.82 14.00 16.94
CA THR A 114 2.29 12.70 17.37
C THR A 114 3.45 11.71 17.51
N ALA A 115 3.59 11.10 18.69
CA ALA A 115 4.56 10.04 18.94
C ALA A 115 4.02 8.66 18.55
N ARG A 116 2.70 8.45 18.69
CA ARG A 116 2.02 7.17 18.44
C ARG A 116 0.52 7.40 18.20
N ASP A 117 -0.06 6.71 17.23
CA ASP A 117 -1.51 6.55 17.05
C ASP A 117 -1.87 5.07 17.26
N ASP A 118 -2.53 4.71 18.36
CA ASP A 118 -3.05 3.35 18.58
C ASP A 118 -4.54 3.29 18.22
N VAL A 119 -4.85 2.44 17.23
CA VAL A 119 -6.20 2.27 16.66
C VAL A 119 -6.89 1.04 17.25
N THR A 120 -8.16 1.20 17.63
CA THR A 120 -9.03 0.11 18.07
C THR A 120 -10.22 0.01 17.11
N VAL A 121 -10.30 -1.07 16.33
CA VAL A 121 -11.47 -1.35 15.48
C VAL A 121 -12.64 -1.80 16.35
N ARG A 122 -13.76 -1.07 16.26
CA ARG A 122 -14.99 -1.30 17.03
C ARG A 122 -16.00 -2.15 16.27
N SER A 123 -16.12 -1.92 14.97
CA SER A 123 -17.08 -2.61 14.11
C SER A 123 -16.66 -2.51 12.65
N VAL A 124 -17.04 -3.51 11.85
CA VAL A 124 -16.86 -3.51 10.39
C VAL A 124 -18.20 -3.81 9.74
N VAL A 125 -18.69 -2.89 8.90
CA VAL A 125 -19.97 -3.03 8.20
C VAL A 125 -19.75 -2.78 6.70
N GLY A 126 -19.58 -3.89 5.97
CA GLY A 126 -19.23 -3.87 4.55
C GLY A 126 -17.86 -3.22 4.34
N ASN A 127 -17.85 -2.05 3.71
CA ASN A 127 -16.63 -1.26 3.44
C ASN A 127 -16.31 -0.21 4.51
N ASN A 128 -17.09 -0.12 5.60
CA ASN A 128 -16.92 0.90 6.63
C ASN A 128 -16.35 0.26 7.90
N VAL A 129 -15.31 0.89 8.44
CA VAL A 129 -14.63 0.49 9.67
C VAL A 129 -14.86 1.59 10.70
N GLU A 130 -15.51 1.26 11.81
CA GLU A 130 -15.68 2.14 12.95
C GLU A 130 -14.49 1.95 13.90
N VAL A 131 -13.87 3.05 14.33
CA VAL A 131 -12.66 3.03 15.14
C VAL A 131 -12.71 4.03 16.31
N GLU A 132 -12.00 3.67 17.37
CA GLU A 132 -11.48 4.57 18.40
C GLU A 132 -9.96 4.72 18.19
N LEU A 133 -9.41 5.88 18.53
CA LEU A 133 -8.01 6.25 18.32
C LEU A 133 -7.47 6.95 19.57
N ASP A 134 -6.34 6.45 20.09
CA ASP A 134 -5.54 7.12 21.09
C ASP A 134 -4.25 7.65 20.45
N ALA A 135 -4.19 8.97 20.23
CA ALA A 135 -2.99 9.64 19.75
C ALA A 135 -2.17 10.14 20.95
N THR A 136 -1.03 9.50 21.21
CA THR A 136 -0.02 9.97 22.17
C THR A 136 0.83 11.05 21.49
N GLN A 137 0.82 12.26 22.05
CA GLN A 137 1.63 13.38 21.56
C GLN A 137 3.09 13.29 22.04
N THR A 138 3.98 14.07 21.42
CA THR A 138 5.42 14.10 21.77
C THR A 138 5.69 14.60 23.20
N ASP A 139 4.75 15.35 23.80
CA ASP A 139 4.80 15.78 25.20
C ASP A 139 4.27 14.74 26.21
N GLY A 140 3.78 13.59 25.73
CA GLY A 140 3.18 12.52 26.54
C GLY A 140 1.71 12.73 26.91
N THR A 141 1.05 13.77 26.40
CA THR A 141 -0.41 13.91 26.51
C THR A 141 -1.13 13.03 25.49
N HIS A 142 -2.37 12.64 25.80
CA HIS A 142 -3.20 11.78 24.95
C HIS A 142 -4.34 12.58 24.31
N ARG A 143 -4.67 12.26 23.06
CA ARG A 143 -5.79 12.84 22.31
C ARG A 143 -6.65 11.72 21.74
N TYR A 144 -7.87 11.61 22.27
CA TYR A 144 -8.83 10.61 21.86
C TYR A 144 -9.70 11.09 20.69
N PHE A 145 -9.93 10.20 19.74
CA PHE A 145 -10.81 10.42 18.59
C PHE A 145 -11.62 9.17 18.28
N ALA A 146 -12.80 9.38 17.71
CA ALA A 146 -13.65 8.30 17.22
C ALA A 146 -14.14 8.59 15.80
N GLY A 147 -14.60 7.56 15.09
CA GLY A 147 -15.31 7.75 13.84
C GLY A 147 -15.22 6.59 12.86
N THR A 148 -15.32 6.90 11.56
CA THR A 148 -15.46 5.88 10.52
C THR A 148 -14.52 6.12 9.35
N TYR A 149 -13.85 5.06 8.91
CA TYR A 149 -13.11 4.98 7.65
C TYR A 149 -13.91 4.17 6.62
N THR A 150 -13.85 4.57 5.34
CA THR A 150 -14.42 3.79 4.23
C THR A 150 -13.29 3.31 3.32
N VAL A 151 -13.17 1.99 3.16
CA VAL A 151 -12.14 1.33 2.34
C VAL A 151 -12.74 0.79 1.04
N ARG A 152 -12.08 1.05 -0.09
CA ARG A 152 -12.42 0.46 -1.40
C ARG A 152 -11.14 0.08 -2.12
N ASP A 153 -11.16 -1.07 -2.81
CA ASP A 153 -10.03 -1.53 -3.65
C ASP A 153 -8.67 -1.55 -2.92
N GLY A 154 -8.69 -1.83 -1.60
CA GLY A 154 -7.50 -1.86 -0.74
C GLY A 154 -6.97 -0.50 -0.28
N VAL A 155 -7.71 0.60 -0.48
CA VAL A 155 -7.34 1.94 0.01
C VAL A 155 -8.49 2.63 0.75
N ILE A 156 -8.15 3.45 1.73
CA ILE A 156 -9.07 4.35 2.41
C ILE A 156 -9.45 5.48 1.43
N VAL A 157 -10.73 5.59 1.11
CA VAL A 157 -11.27 6.60 0.17
C VAL A 157 -12.05 7.72 0.87
N ALA A 158 -12.47 7.51 2.12
CA ALA A 158 -13.12 8.53 2.94
C ALA A 158 -12.83 8.29 4.44
N ALA A 159 -12.84 9.36 5.21
CA ALA A 159 -12.74 9.34 6.67
C ALA A 159 -13.71 10.35 7.27
N ARG A 160 -14.28 10.03 8.43
CA ARG A 160 -15.10 10.93 9.26
C ARG A 160 -14.69 10.71 10.71
N ILE A 161 -13.68 11.46 11.13
CA ILE A 161 -13.12 11.40 12.49
C ILE A 161 -13.50 12.67 13.24
N HIS A 162 -13.80 12.52 14.52
CA HIS A 162 -14.10 13.61 15.45
C HIS A 162 -13.36 13.36 16.78
N ARG A 163 -13.09 14.44 17.51
CA ARG A 163 -12.54 14.34 18.86
C ARG A 163 -13.65 13.96 19.85
N GLU A 164 -13.30 13.16 20.83
CA GLU A 164 -14.14 12.90 22.02
C GLU A 164 -14.00 14.00 23.09
#